data_AF-A0A969EH92-F1
#
_entry.id   AF-A0A969EH92-F1
#
_cell.length_a   1.000
_cell.length_b   1.000
_cell.length_c   1.000
_cell.angle_alpha   90.00
_cell.angle_beta   90.00
_cell.angle_gamma   90.00
#
_symmetry.space_group_name_H-M   'P 1'
#
loop_
_entity.id
_entity.type
_entity.pdbx_description
1 polymer ?
#
loop_
_entity_poly.entity_id
_entity_poly.type
_entity_poly.pdbx_seq_one_letter_code
_entity_poly.pdbx_strand_id
1 'polypeptide(L)' 'MATATAADRSSLRTPEDWIAEIRRLKQAGRTDDAKRALAEFRERFPGVRLPEDLLR' A
#
# COMPACT_ATOMS: atom_id res chain seq x y z
N MET A 1 23.87 10.12 -4.77
CA MET A 1 23.70 9.31 -3.55
C MET A 1 22.34 8.64 -3.60
N ALA A 2 22.28 7.38 -3.20
CA ALA A 2 21.20 6.43 -3.52
C ALA A 2 19.80 6.97 -3.22
N THR A 3 18.91 6.88 -4.21
CA THR A 3 17.46 6.96 -4.03
C THR A 3 17.06 5.80 -3.12
N ALA A 4 16.95 6.08 -1.82
CA ALA A 4 16.39 5.14 -0.85
C ALA A 4 14.99 4.77 -1.33
N THR A 5 14.92 3.57 -1.91
CA THR A 5 13.74 3.01 -2.51
C THR A 5 12.63 2.98 -1.46
N ALA A 6 11.46 3.53 -1.78
CA ALA A 6 10.30 3.46 -0.91
C ALA A 6 9.99 2.01 -0.48
N ALA A 7 10.40 1.03 -1.29
CA ALA A 7 10.26 -0.40 -1.04
C ALA A 7 11.04 -0.93 0.19
N ASP A 8 12.12 -0.26 0.62
CA ASP A 8 12.95 -0.73 1.75
C ASP A 8 12.26 -0.46 3.10
N ARG A 9 11.66 0.74 3.25
CA ARG A 9 10.79 1.06 4.40
C ARG A 9 9.50 0.24 4.42
N SER A 10 9.05 -0.30 3.28
CA SER A 10 7.84 -1.13 3.20
C SER A 10 8.02 -2.55 3.74
N SER A 11 9.26 -3.02 3.94
CA SER A 11 9.53 -4.40 4.37
C SER A 11 9.31 -4.65 5.88
N LEU A 12 9.20 -3.58 6.67
CA LEU A 12 8.84 -3.63 8.11
C LEU A 12 7.38 -3.28 8.39
N ARG A 13 6.60 -2.90 7.36
CA ARG A 13 5.21 -2.48 7.53
C ARG A 13 4.29 -3.69 7.67
N THR A 14 3.44 -3.67 8.69
CA THR A 14 2.36 -4.65 8.83
C THR A 14 1.32 -4.45 7.73
N PRO A 15 0.45 -5.44 7.49
CA PRO A 15 -0.60 -5.30 6.50
C PRO A 15 -1.55 -4.13 6.79
N GLU A 16 -1.75 -3.83 8.07
CA GLU A 16 -2.55 -2.69 8.54
C GLU A 16 -1.93 -1.34 8.16
N ASP A 17 -0.60 -1.21 8.23
CA ASP A 17 0.12 0.01 7.85
C ASP A 17 0.04 0.26 6.33
N TRP A 18 0.13 -0.81 5.53
CA TRP A 18 -0.11 -0.75 4.09
C TRP A 18 -1.53 -0.30 3.76
N ILE A 19 -2.54 -0.87 4.43
CA ILE A 19 -3.94 -0.48 4.25
C ILE A 19 -4.13 1.01 4.60
N ALA A 20 -3.53 1.48 5.69
CA ALA A 20 -3.58 2.88 6.11
C ALA A 20 -2.93 3.82 5.07
N GLU A 21 -1.78 3.44 4.52
CA GLU A 21 -1.08 4.18 3.45
C GLU A 21 -1.92 4.24 2.16
N ILE A 22 -2.46 3.12 1.70
CA ILE A 22 -3.33 3.08 0.50
C ILE A 22 -4.55 3.98 0.69
N ARG A 23 -5.13 4.00 1.90
CA ARG A 23 -6.26 4.88 2.24
C ARG A 23 -5.86 6.36 2.23
N ARG A 24 -4.68 6.69 2.77
CA ARG A 24 -4.10 8.05 2.73
C ARG A 24 -3.89 8.51 1.29
N LEU A 25 -3.35 7.64 0.43
CA LEU A 25 -3.12 7.94 -1.00
C LEU A 25 -4.45 8.15 -1.74
N LYS A 26 -5.46 7.32 -1.51
CA LYS A 26 -6.82 7.54 -2.05
C LYS A 26 -7.40 8.88 -1.60
N GLN A 27 -7.33 9.20 -0.31
CA GLN A 27 -7.85 10.47 0.23
C GLN A 27 -7.09 11.70 -0.30
N ALA A 28 -5.80 11.57 -0.58
CA ALA A 28 -4.99 12.62 -1.19
C ALA A 28 -5.24 12.80 -2.71
N GLY A 29 -6.15 12.02 -3.31
CA GLY A 29 -6.38 12.00 -4.75
C GLY A 29 -5.26 11.34 -5.56
N ARG A 30 -4.28 10.72 -4.90
CA ARG A 30 -3.14 10.01 -5.52
C ARG A 30 -3.54 8.60 -5.90
N THR A 31 -4.49 8.50 -6.82
CA THR A 31 -5.09 7.22 -7.24
C THR A 31 -4.07 6.29 -7.92
N ASP A 32 -3.07 6.83 -8.64
CA ASP A 32 -2.01 6.01 -9.27
C ASP A 32 -1.11 5.34 -8.23
N ASP A 33 -0.58 6.13 -7.28
CA ASP A 33 0.22 5.61 -6.16
C ASP A 33 -0.57 4.61 -5.32
N ALA A 34 -1.85 4.89 -5.03
CA ALA A 34 -2.72 3.98 -4.29
C ALA A 34 -2.88 2.64 -5.01
N LYS A 35 -3.01 2.64 -6.35
CA LYS A 35 -3.09 1.40 -7.15
C LYS A 35 -1.77 0.64 -7.16
N ARG A 36 -0.63 1.32 -7.27
CA ARG A 36 0.69 0.67 -7.20
C ARG A 36 0.91 0.02 -5.83
N ALA A 37 0.63 0.77 -4.76
CA ALA A 37 0.70 0.25 -3.40
C ALA A 37 -0.27 -0.92 -3.18
N LEU A 38 -1.47 -0.87 -3.76
CA LEU A 38 -2.42 -1.98 -3.69
C LEU A 38 -1.92 -3.23 -4.43
N ALA A 39 -1.29 -3.06 -5.59
CA ALA A 39 -0.72 -4.16 -6.36
C ALA A 39 0.43 -4.83 -5.59
N GLU A 40 1.39 -4.05 -5.09
CA GLU A 40 2.49 -4.57 -4.25
C GLU A 40 1.96 -5.23 -2.97
N PHE A 41 0.95 -4.64 -2.33
CA PHE A 41 0.31 -5.23 -1.16
C PHE A 41 -0.27 -6.60 -1.47
N ARG A 42 -0.94 -6.76 -2.61
CA ARG A 42 -1.57 -8.02 -3.01
C ARG A 42 -0.54 -9.08 -3.39
N GLU A 43 0.61 -8.68 -3.94
CA GLU A 43 1.74 -9.59 -4.22
C GLU A 43 2.46 -10.04 -2.95
N ARG A 44 2.67 -9.12 -1.98
CA ARG A 44 3.35 -9.44 -0.72
C ARG A 44 2.45 -10.15 0.29
N PHE A 45 1.16 -9.86 0.29
CA PHE A 45 0.18 -10.35 1.25
C PHE A 45 -1.04 -11.00 0.56
N PRO A 46 -0.85 -12.08 -0.23
CA PRO A 46 -1.95 -12.72 -0.95
C PRO A 46 -2.99 -13.38 -0.04
N GLY A 47 -2.66 -13.62 1.24
CA GLY A 47 -3.56 -14.21 2.23
C GLY A 47 -4.29 -13.20 3.13
N VAL A 48 -3.99 -11.91 3.02
CA VAL A 48 -4.64 -10.87 3.84
C VAL A 48 -5.92 -10.42 3.17
N ARG A 49 -7.06 -10.51 3.87
CA ARG A 49 -8.32 -9.98 3.35
C ARG A 49 -8.28 -8.46 3.33
N LEU A 50 -8.50 -7.88 2.16
CA LEU A 50 -8.67 -6.44 2.03
C LEU A 50 -9.98 -6.01 2.71
N PRO A 51 -9.98 -4.90 3.48
CA PRO A 51 -11.21 -4.32 4.01
C PRO A 51 -12.10 -3.78 2.88
N GLU A 52 -13.41 -3.85 3.09
CA GLU A 52 -14.43 -3.41 2.11
C GLU A 52 -14.31 -1.93 1.71
N ASP A 53 -13.79 -1.09 2.60
CA ASP A 53 -13.48 0.33 2.33
C ASP A 53 -12.48 0.51 1.17
N LEU A 54 -11.58 -0.44 0.95
CA LEU A 54 -10.63 -0.44 -0.17
C LEU A 54 -11.20 -1.07 -1.44
N LEU A 55 -12.23 -1.92 -1.32
CA LEU A 55 -12.89 -2.61 -2.44
C LEU A 55 -13.87 -1.71 -3.21
N ARG A 56 -14.24 -0.55 -2.64
CA ARG A 56 -15.12 0.45 -3.25
C ARG A 56 -14.38 1.45 -4.14
#